data_AF-A0A8S3FYZ4-F1
#
_entry.id   AF-A0A8S3FYZ4-F1
#
_cell.length_a   1.000
_cell.length_b   1.000
_cell.length_c   1.000
_cell.angle_alpha   90.00
_cell.angle_beta   90.00
_cell.angle_gamma   90.00
#
_symmetry.space_group_name_H-M   'P 1'
#
loop_
_entity.id
_entity.type
_entity.pdbx_description
1 polymer ?
#
loop_
_entity_poly.entity_id
_entity_poly.type
_entity_poly.pdbx_seq_one_letter_code
_entity_poly.pdbx_strand_id
1 'polypeptide(L)'
;NAQHPVCLLGSQCTLPPTSTRDVVEALESMNIPCFLGGMTRGLLGRNSSIQFRHCRKDALKEADVVLLIGAVCDFRLGYGKVLSRKSKIIIVNRNSSTLYQNSDVFWKPTLAVKGDPADFTVRLHKFLSAQNYKCSDSWIETLRNKDNIKEEINRKMGSEPTEDHLNPIHILQELENHLPDNAILIGDGGDFVATAAYTVRPRAPLTWLDPGAFGTLGVGAGFALGAKLVRPEASVWIIYGDGALGYSIMEYDTFVRHKIPIISIVGNDACWNQIAR
;
A
#
# COMPACT_ATOMS: atom_id res chain seq x y z
N ASN A 1 12.42 22.40 10.23
CA ASN A 1 11.98 22.38 11.66
C ASN A 1 11.26 21.10 12.07
N ALA A 2 10.70 20.28 11.17
CA ALA A 2 10.10 19.00 11.54
C ALA A 2 11.17 18.03 12.10
N GLN A 3 10.88 17.38 13.22
CA GLN A 3 11.74 16.39 13.88
C GLN A 3 11.30 14.95 13.57
N HIS A 4 9.99 14.72 13.45
CA HIS A 4 9.39 13.40 13.21
C HIS A 4 8.42 13.46 12.01
N PRO A 5 8.88 13.85 10.81
CA PRO A 5 8.02 13.91 9.64
C PRO A 5 7.65 12.51 9.15
N VAL A 6 6.44 12.34 8.60
CA VAL A 6 6.03 11.13 7.88
C VAL A 6 5.22 11.49 6.64
N CYS A 7 5.43 10.73 5.56
CA CYS A 7 4.65 10.77 4.33
C CYS A 7 3.68 9.58 4.27
N LEU A 8 2.43 9.85 3.89
CA LEU A 8 1.48 8.82 3.51
C LEU A 8 1.01 9.07 2.08
N LEU A 9 1.32 8.16 1.18
CA LEU A 9 1.02 8.28 -0.24
C LEU A 9 -0.22 7.47 -0.62
N GLY A 10 -1.17 8.12 -1.29
CA GLY A 10 -2.34 7.49 -1.90
C GLY A 10 -2.25 7.38 -3.42
N SER A 11 -3.17 6.62 -4.02
CA SER A 11 -3.16 6.24 -5.44
C SER A 11 -3.01 7.41 -6.43
N GLN A 12 -3.42 8.64 -6.07
CA GLN A 12 -3.27 9.80 -6.96
C GLN A 12 -1.81 10.12 -7.29
N CYS A 13 -0.83 9.64 -6.51
CA CYS A 13 0.60 9.84 -6.79
C CYS A 13 1.10 9.03 -8.00
N THR A 14 0.31 8.06 -8.50
CA THR A 14 0.70 7.23 -9.65
C THR A 14 0.02 7.67 -10.95
N LEU A 15 -0.76 8.74 -10.91
CA LEU A 15 -1.50 9.25 -12.07
C LEU A 15 -0.64 10.23 -12.89
N PRO A 16 -0.84 10.28 -14.22
CA PRO A 16 -0.16 11.25 -15.08
C PRO A 16 -0.57 12.70 -14.72
N PRO A 17 0.24 13.71 -15.10
CA PRO A 17 1.34 13.64 -16.07
C PRO A 17 2.72 13.32 -15.48
N THR A 18 2.91 13.49 -14.18
CA THR A 18 4.21 13.26 -13.52
C THR A 18 4.50 11.77 -13.46
N SER A 19 5.72 11.37 -13.83
CA SER A 19 6.07 9.95 -13.85
C SER A 19 6.25 9.41 -12.43
N THR A 20 5.93 8.14 -12.23
CA THR A 20 6.19 7.46 -10.94
C THR A 20 7.69 7.43 -10.60
N ARG A 21 8.56 7.43 -11.61
CA ARG A 21 10.02 7.52 -11.44
C ARG A 21 10.43 8.83 -10.77
N ASP A 22 9.93 9.96 -11.27
CA ASP A 22 10.26 11.28 -10.69
C ASP A 22 9.79 11.38 -9.23
N VAL A 23 8.64 10.78 -8.93
CA VAL A 23 8.11 10.70 -7.56
C VAL A 23 9.03 9.88 -6.67
N VAL A 24 9.51 8.71 -7.14
CA VAL A 24 10.45 7.86 -6.38
C VAL A 24 11.75 8.62 -6.11
N GLU A 25 12.37 9.19 -7.15
CA GLU A 25 13.63 9.94 -7.03
C GLU A 25 13.47 11.11 -6.03
N ALA A 26 12.33 11.81 -6.06
CA ALA A 26 12.01 12.88 -5.12
C ALA A 26 11.86 12.37 -3.67
N LEU A 27 11.14 11.26 -3.45
CA LEU A 27 10.93 10.69 -2.11
C LEU A 27 12.23 10.21 -1.49
N GLU A 28 13.03 9.46 -2.25
CA GLU A 28 14.34 8.94 -1.83
C GLU A 28 15.28 10.10 -1.47
N SER A 29 15.30 11.16 -2.28
CA SER A 29 16.12 12.34 -2.02
C SER A 29 15.69 13.13 -0.78
N MET A 30 14.39 13.20 -0.49
CA MET A 30 13.89 13.87 0.73
C MET A 30 14.24 13.06 2.01
N ASN A 31 14.44 11.76 1.87
CA ASN A 31 14.72 10.83 2.97
C ASN A 31 13.69 10.90 4.11
N ILE A 32 12.41 11.16 3.81
CA ILE A 32 11.33 11.20 4.80
C ILE A 32 10.66 9.81 4.86
N PRO A 33 10.39 9.26 6.06
CA PRO A 33 9.65 8.01 6.21
C PRO A 33 8.32 7.98 5.45
N CYS A 34 8.10 6.94 4.66
CA CYS A 34 6.95 6.80 3.77
C CYS A 34 6.12 5.56 4.10
N PHE A 35 4.80 5.75 4.16
CA PHE A 35 3.80 4.68 4.10
C PHE A 35 3.06 4.75 2.78
N LEU A 36 2.86 3.59 2.15
CA LEU A 36 2.25 3.49 0.82
C LEU A 36 0.86 2.84 0.93
N GLY A 37 -0.14 3.42 0.28
CA GLY A 37 -1.53 2.96 0.30
C GLY A 37 -2.16 2.89 -1.10
N GLY A 38 -3.02 1.91 -1.31
CA GLY A 38 -3.65 1.67 -2.62
C GLY A 38 -2.61 1.42 -3.69
N MET A 39 -2.73 2.09 -4.84
CA MET A 39 -1.89 1.86 -6.02
C MET A 39 -0.43 2.33 -5.86
N THR A 40 -0.09 3.05 -4.78
CA THR A 40 1.30 3.39 -4.49
C THR A 40 2.06 2.25 -3.84
N ARG A 41 1.39 1.16 -3.43
CA ARG A 41 2.08 -0.03 -2.93
C ARG A 41 2.99 -0.59 -4.03
N GLY A 42 4.28 -0.70 -3.73
CA GLY A 42 5.33 -1.05 -4.69
C GLY A 42 6.08 0.14 -5.30
N LEU A 43 5.61 1.38 -5.09
CA LEU A 43 6.23 2.58 -5.66
C LEU A 43 7.74 2.65 -5.35
N LEU A 44 8.15 2.36 -4.13
CA LEU A 44 9.55 2.40 -3.67
C LEU A 44 10.28 1.04 -3.77
N GLY A 45 9.63 0.01 -4.30
CA GLY A 45 10.17 -1.36 -4.37
C GLY A 45 10.29 -2.08 -3.03
N ARG A 46 10.87 -3.29 -3.05
CA ARG A 46 10.87 -4.21 -1.89
C ARG A 46 11.86 -3.86 -0.76
N ASN A 47 12.95 -3.17 -1.11
CA ASN A 47 14.12 -2.94 -0.25
C ASN A 47 14.34 -1.47 0.12
N SER A 48 13.32 -0.62 -0.02
CA SER A 48 13.44 0.81 0.27
C SER A 48 13.83 1.09 1.73
N SER A 49 14.83 1.94 1.92
CA SER A 49 15.26 2.42 3.24
C SER A 49 14.28 3.40 3.88
N ILE A 50 13.41 4.02 3.08
CA ILE A 50 12.44 5.02 3.55
C ILE A 50 11.00 4.49 3.62
N GLN A 51 10.71 3.33 3.02
CA GLN A 51 9.39 2.71 3.14
C GLN A 51 9.26 1.93 4.46
N PHE A 52 8.13 2.13 5.14
CA PHE A 52 7.71 1.37 6.32
C PHE A 52 6.37 0.69 6.03
N ARG A 53 6.19 -0.54 6.53
CA ARG A 53 4.98 -1.36 6.27
C ARG A 53 4.11 -1.49 7.50
N HIS A 54 4.75 -1.60 8.66
CA HIS A 54 4.10 -1.86 9.94
C HIS A 54 4.03 -0.61 10.81
N CYS A 55 3.30 -0.70 11.92
CA CYS A 55 3.23 0.36 12.93
C CYS A 55 2.82 1.76 12.42
N ARG A 56 2.18 1.84 11.24
CA ARG A 56 1.72 3.10 10.64
C ARG A 56 0.90 3.96 11.61
N LYS A 57 0.00 3.33 12.37
CA LYS A 57 -0.85 4.02 13.34
C LYS A 57 -0.02 4.74 14.41
N ASP A 58 1.04 4.12 14.89
CA ASP A 58 1.88 4.68 15.96
C ASP A 58 2.79 5.77 15.39
N ALA A 59 3.37 5.54 14.20
CA ALA A 59 4.13 6.56 13.48
C ALA A 59 3.30 7.83 13.22
N LEU A 60 2.03 7.70 12.78
CA LEU A 60 1.13 8.84 12.55
C LEU A 60 0.75 9.59 13.85
N LYS A 61 0.75 8.91 15.01
CA LYS A 61 0.49 9.55 16.30
C LYS A 61 1.70 10.29 16.86
N GLU A 62 2.89 9.76 16.61
CA GLU A 62 4.16 10.31 17.09
C GLU A 62 4.70 11.44 16.21
N ALA A 63 4.31 11.46 14.93
CA ALA A 63 4.76 12.45 13.97
C ALA A 63 4.40 13.89 14.37
N ASP A 64 5.32 14.83 14.17
CA ASP A 64 5.07 16.27 14.35
C ASP A 64 4.60 16.95 13.05
N VAL A 65 4.90 16.35 11.89
CA VAL A 65 4.39 16.73 10.57
C VAL A 65 3.94 15.48 9.81
N VAL A 66 2.72 15.50 9.29
CA VAL A 66 2.19 14.44 8.45
C VAL A 66 1.88 15.02 7.06
N LEU A 67 2.55 14.47 6.05
CA LEU A 67 2.31 14.76 4.64
C LEU A 67 1.33 13.71 4.08
N LEU A 68 0.07 14.09 3.89
CA LEU A 68 -0.95 13.28 3.23
C LEU A 68 -0.94 13.58 1.73
N ILE A 69 -0.25 12.76 0.95
CA ILE A 69 0.01 13.02 -0.48
C ILE A 69 -0.92 12.14 -1.31
N GLY A 70 -1.99 12.71 -1.86
CA GLY A 70 -3.00 11.96 -2.62
C GLY A 70 -3.80 10.97 -1.78
N ALA A 71 -3.63 10.99 -0.46
CA ALA A 71 -4.34 10.17 0.50
C ALA A 71 -5.67 10.80 0.90
N VAL A 72 -6.66 9.96 1.19
CA VAL A 72 -8.00 10.37 1.64
C VAL A 72 -8.20 9.86 3.06
N CYS A 73 -8.67 10.73 3.96
CA CYS A 73 -8.98 10.38 5.35
C CYS A 73 -10.31 9.61 5.46
N ASP A 74 -10.38 8.44 4.81
CA ASP A 74 -11.52 7.51 4.86
C ASP A 74 -11.33 6.42 5.93
N PHE A 75 -12.15 5.37 5.89
CA PHE A 75 -12.11 4.25 6.84
C PHE A 75 -10.72 3.60 6.95
N ARG A 76 -9.91 3.59 5.88
CA ARG A 76 -8.56 3.00 5.88
C ARG A 76 -7.57 3.80 6.74
N LEU A 77 -7.90 5.05 7.07
CA LEU A 77 -7.19 5.89 8.03
C LEU A 77 -8.02 6.17 9.28
N GLY A 78 -9.06 5.37 9.54
CA GLY A 78 -9.96 5.56 10.67
C GLY A 78 -10.58 6.96 10.68
N TYR A 79 -10.91 7.49 9.50
CA TYR A 79 -11.49 8.82 9.31
C TYR A 79 -10.61 9.96 9.88
N GLY A 80 -9.29 9.75 9.91
CA GLY A 80 -8.31 10.68 10.45
C GLY A 80 -8.12 10.61 11.98
N LYS A 81 -8.85 9.74 12.70
CA LYS A 81 -8.69 9.54 14.16
C LYS A 81 -7.30 9.08 14.58
N VAL A 82 -6.54 8.50 13.65
CA VAL A 82 -5.16 8.07 13.88
C VAL A 82 -4.15 9.23 13.88
N LEU A 83 -4.52 10.39 13.32
CA LEU A 83 -3.67 11.57 13.26
C LEU A 83 -3.63 12.24 14.63
N SER A 84 -2.43 12.60 15.10
CA SER A 84 -2.30 13.31 16.37
C SER A 84 -2.75 14.76 16.23
N ARG A 85 -3.44 15.27 17.26
CA ARG A 85 -3.87 16.68 17.35
C ARG A 85 -2.70 17.67 17.43
N LYS A 86 -1.51 17.18 17.77
CA LYS A 86 -0.28 17.99 17.85
C LYS A 86 0.44 18.09 16.51
N SER A 87 0.16 17.19 15.56
CA SER A 87 0.83 17.15 14.27
C SER A 87 0.35 18.29 13.37
N LYS A 88 1.28 18.88 12.61
CA LYS A 88 0.92 19.73 11.47
C LYS A 88 0.55 18.83 10.29
N ILE A 89 -0.71 18.89 9.88
CA ILE A 89 -1.22 18.06 8.77
C ILE A 89 -1.16 18.87 7.49
N ILE A 90 -0.35 18.41 6.53
CA ILE A 90 -0.30 18.98 5.17
C ILE A 90 -0.91 17.95 4.25
N ILE A 91 -1.97 18.32 3.53
CA ILE A 91 -2.68 17.42 2.62
C ILE A 91 -2.68 18.00 1.20
N VAL A 92 -2.37 17.16 0.22
CA VAL A 92 -2.48 17.48 -1.20
C VAL A 92 -3.37 16.48 -1.91
N ASN A 93 -4.35 16.99 -2.65
CA ASN A 93 -5.28 16.19 -3.46
C ASN A 93 -5.77 17.02 -4.65
N ARG A 94 -6.16 16.32 -5.73
CA ARG A 94 -6.68 16.98 -6.95
C ARG A 94 -8.09 17.55 -6.75
N ASN A 95 -8.87 16.94 -5.85
CA ASN A 95 -10.25 17.31 -5.57
C ASN A 95 -10.40 18.00 -4.21
N SER A 96 -11.08 19.14 -4.18
CA SER A 96 -11.39 19.89 -2.96
C SER A 96 -12.26 19.10 -1.97
N SER A 97 -13.19 18.27 -2.44
CA SER A 97 -14.01 17.44 -1.52
C SER A 97 -13.13 16.47 -0.73
N THR A 98 -12.15 15.84 -1.38
CA THR A 98 -11.22 14.89 -0.73
C THR A 98 -10.22 15.56 0.22
N LEU A 99 -9.87 16.84 0.00
CA LEU A 99 -8.98 17.60 0.89
C LEU A 99 -9.56 17.76 2.30
N TYR A 100 -10.88 17.94 2.39
CA TYR A 100 -11.58 18.23 3.65
C TYR A 100 -12.49 17.07 4.08
N GLN A 101 -12.41 15.92 3.41
CA GLN A 101 -13.28 14.79 3.74
C GLN A 101 -13.02 14.32 5.17
N ASN A 102 -14.08 14.31 5.99
CA ASN A 102 -14.04 14.00 7.42
C ASN A 102 -13.15 14.94 8.26
N SER A 103 -12.74 16.10 7.74
CA SER A 103 -12.04 17.10 8.55
C SER A 103 -12.98 17.70 9.59
N ASP A 104 -12.40 18.36 10.58
CA ASP A 104 -13.08 19.05 11.68
C ASP A 104 -13.88 18.13 12.64
N VAL A 105 -13.84 16.81 12.43
CA VAL A 105 -14.34 15.81 13.39
C VAL A 105 -13.20 15.30 14.31
N PHE A 106 -12.17 14.71 13.72
CA PHE A 106 -11.03 14.15 14.45
C PHE A 106 -9.69 14.79 14.11
N TRP A 107 -9.61 15.48 12.98
CA TRP A 107 -8.38 16.04 12.43
C TRP A 107 -8.70 17.32 11.64
N LYS A 108 -7.71 18.17 11.42
CA LYS A 108 -7.85 19.38 10.59
C LYS A 108 -6.56 19.64 9.82
N PRO A 109 -6.62 19.97 8.52
CA PRO A 109 -5.42 20.34 7.78
C PRO A 109 -4.86 21.65 8.32
N THR A 110 -3.56 21.68 8.59
CA THR A 110 -2.79 22.91 8.78
C THR A 110 -2.58 23.61 7.44
N LEU A 111 -2.36 22.83 6.38
CA LEU A 111 -2.27 23.31 5.01
C LEU A 111 -2.97 22.31 4.08
N ALA A 112 -3.92 22.80 3.29
CA ALA A 112 -4.58 22.03 2.25
C ALA A 112 -4.19 22.59 0.88
N VAL A 113 -3.62 21.74 0.03
CA VAL A 113 -3.11 22.11 -1.30
C VAL A 113 -3.95 21.41 -2.35
N LYS A 114 -4.73 22.18 -3.12
CA LYS A 114 -5.41 21.64 -4.30
C LYS A 114 -4.41 21.58 -5.46
N GLY A 115 -4.03 20.38 -5.85
CA GLY A 115 -3.02 20.17 -6.88
C GLY A 115 -2.76 18.71 -7.17
N ASP A 116 -1.87 18.46 -8.14
CA ASP A 116 -1.42 17.11 -8.46
C ASP A 116 -0.43 16.60 -7.38
N PRO A 117 -0.72 15.47 -6.70
CA PRO A 117 0.14 15.00 -5.62
C PRO A 117 1.55 14.59 -6.06
N ALA A 118 1.70 14.11 -7.30
CA ALA A 118 3.00 13.72 -7.84
C ALA A 118 3.86 14.96 -8.15
N ASP A 119 3.31 15.97 -8.85
CA ASP A 119 3.98 17.25 -9.09
C ASP A 119 4.33 17.98 -7.77
N PHE A 120 3.41 17.96 -6.79
CA PHE A 120 3.67 18.51 -5.45
C PHE A 120 4.89 17.85 -4.80
N THR A 121 5.00 16.52 -4.88
CA THR A 121 6.12 15.77 -4.29
C THR A 121 7.45 16.17 -4.94
N VAL A 122 7.49 16.26 -6.27
CA VAL A 122 8.69 16.66 -7.02
C VAL A 122 9.10 18.11 -6.70
N ARG A 123 8.14 19.04 -6.62
CA ARG A 123 8.41 20.44 -6.27
C ARG A 123 8.85 20.61 -4.82
N LEU A 124 8.22 19.88 -3.91
CA LEU A 124 8.60 19.88 -2.50
C LEU A 124 10.05 19.40 -2.34
N HIS A 125 10.41 18.30 -3.01
CA HIS A 125 11.78 17.81 -3.05
C HIS A 125 12.75 18.90 -3.54
N LYS A 126 12.50 19.51 -4.70
CA LYS A 126 13.38 20.57 -5.25
C LYS A 126 13.58 21.71 -4.25
N PHE A 127 12.51 22.14 -3.58
CA PHE A 127 12.59 23.17 -2.56
C PHE A 127 13.42 22.72 -1.34
N LEU A 128 13.14 21.53 -0.79
CA LEU A 128 13.83 21.00 0.39
C LEU A 128 15.32 20.73 0.12
N SER A 129 15.67 20.24 -1.06
CA SER A 129 17.06 20.04 -1.46
C SER A 129 17.81 21.36 -1.59
N ALA A 130 17.19 22.42 -2.11
CA ALA A 130 17.79 23.76 -2.12
C ALA A 130 18.04 24.32 -0.70
N GLN A 131 17.31 23.82 0.29
CA GLN A 131 17.51 24.15 1.70
C GLN A 131 18.45 23.16 2.44
N ASN A 132 19.05 22.20 1.72
CA ASN A 132 19.83 21.09 2.30
C ASN A 132 19.09 20.34 3.42
N TYR A 133 17.77 20.24 3.33
CA TYR A 133 16.97 19.55 4.33
C TYR A 133 17.20 18.04 4.24
N LYS A 134 17.37 17.40 5.40
CA LYS A 134 17.34 15.95 5.59
C LYS A 134 16.53 15.62 6.83
N CYS A 135 15.75 14.54 6.76
CA CYS A 135 15.12 13.97 7.95
C CYS A 135 16.20 13.44 8.90
N SER A 136 15.94 13.47 10.21
CA SER A 136 16.84 12.89 11.21
C SER A 136 16.96 11.38 11.03
N ASP A 137 18.18 10.87 10.98
CA ASP A 137 18.46 9.43 10.92
C ASP A 137 17.90 8.71 12.16
N SER A 138 17.93 9.34 13.33
CA SER A 138 17.38 8.78 14.56
C SER A 138 15.88 8.46 14.47
N TRP A 139 15.12 9.26 13.71
CA TRP A 139 13.69 9.02 13.51
C TRP A 139 13.45 7.83 12.58
N ILE A 140 14.22 7.76 11.49
CA ILE A 140 14.18 6.65 10.54
C ILE A 140 14.54 5.34 11.25
N GLU A 141 15.61 5.34 12.05
CA GLU A 141 16.03 4.17 12.86
C GLU A 141 14.95 3.75 13.86
N THR A 142 14.33 4.71 14.56
CA THR A 142 13.24 4.44 15.51
C THR A 142 12.08 3.71 14.81
N LEU A 143 11.65 4.21 13.66
CA LEU A 143 10.59 3.56 12.87
C LEU A 143 11.05 2.20 12.33
N ARG A 144 12.32 2.07 11.91
CA ARG A 144 12.85 0.83 11.35
C ARG A 144 12.93 -0.27 12.39
N ASN A 145 13.30 0.07 13.62
CA ASN A 145 13.30 -0.86 14.74
C ASN A 145 11.89 -1.38 15.02
N LYS A 146 10.88 -0.50 15.04
CA LYS A 146 9.47 -0.90 15.20
C LYS A 146 8.99 -1.81 14.05
N ASP A 147 9.34 -1.47 12.82
CA ASP A 147 8.99 -2.23 11.61
C ASP A 147 9.63 -3.64 11.65
N ASN A 148 10.91 -3.73 12.00
CA ASN A 148 11.65 -4.99 12.15
C ASN A 148 11.10 -5.89 13.27
N ILE A 149 10.75 -5.30 14.42
CA ILE A 149 10.11 -6.05 15.52
C ILE A 149 8.79 -6.67 15.03
N LYS A 150 7.98 -5.91 14.28
CA LYS A 150 6.71 -6.43 13.78
C LYS A 150 6.90 -7.50 12.70
N GLU A 151 7.88 -7.35 11.82
CA GLU A 151 8.28 -8.39 10.85
C GLU A 151 8.70 -9.68 11.56
N GLU A 152 9.47 -9.60 12.64
CA GLU A 152 9.90 -10.77 13.41
C GLU A 152 8.73 -11.46 14.12
N ILE A 153 7.78 -10.69 14.67
CA ILE A 153 6.53 -11.24 15.23
C ILE A 153 5.76 -11.99 14.13
N ASN A 154 5.57 -11.38 12.96
CA ASN A 154 4.86 -12.02 11.86
C ASN A 154 5.58 -13.28 11.35
N ARG A 155 6.92 -13.30 11.36
CA ARG A 155 7.73 -14.48 11.03
C ARG A 155 7.48 -15.63 12.00
N LYS A 156 7.49 -15.33 13.30
CA LYS A 156 7.19 -16.31 14.35
C LYS A 156 5.77 -16.87 14.21
N MET A 157 4.78 -16.00 14.03
CA MET A 157 3.39 -16.42 13.79
C MET A 157 3.27 -17.32 12.55
N GLY A 158 4.02 -17.05 11.48
CA GLY A 158 4.06 -17.92 10.30
C GLY A 158 4.78 -19.25 10.50
N SER A 159 5.58 -19.39 11.56
CA SER A 159 6.30 -20.64 11.89
C SER A 159 5.58 -21.47 12.94
N GLU A 160 4.45 -21.00 13.47
CA GLU A 160 3.65 -21.75 14.44
C GLU A 160 3.06 -23.00 13.77
N PRO A 161 3.25 -24.19 14.37
CA PRO A 161 2.74 -25.43 13.80
C PRO A 161 1.21 -25.43 13.85
N THR A 162 0.63 -26.01 12.82
CA THR A 162 -0.80 -26.24 12.68
C THR A 162 -1.04 -27.74 12.59
N GLU A 163 -2.12 -28.24 13.22
CA GLU A 163 -2.41 -29.68 13.24
C GLU A 163 -2.91 -30.17 11.88
N ASP A 164 -4.02 -29.60 11.40
CA ASP A 164 -4.75 -30.12 10.22
C ASP A 164 -4.83 -29.15 9.03
N HIS A 165 -4.35 -27.92 9.18
CA HIS A 165 -4.52 -26.84 8.19
C HIS A 165 -3.22 -26.13 7.87
N LEU A 166 -3.20 -25.33 6.80
CA LEU A 166 -2.05 -24.50 6.47
C LEU A 166 -2.13 -23.16 7.20
N ASN A 167 -1.01 -22.72 7.77
CA ASN A 167 -0.91 -21.38 8.30
C ASN A 167 -0.86 -20.36 7.14
N PRO A 168 -1.83 -19.42 7.03
CA PRO A 168 -1.89 -18.50 5.89
C PRO A 168 -0.68 -17.56 5.83
N ILE A 169 -0.10 -17.20 6.98
CA ILE A 169 1.10 -16.36 7.03
C ILE A 169 2.30 -17.12 6.47
N HIS A 170 2.44 -18.41 6.80
CA HIS A 170 3.49 -19.27 6.24
C HIS A 170 3.42 -19.32 4.71
N ILE A 171 2.23 -19.60 4.17
CA ILE A 171 2.01 -19.69 2.72
C ILE A 171 2.36 -18.37 2.02
N LEU A 172 1.99 -17.24 2.59
CA LEU A 172 2.28 -15.92 2.01
C LEU A 172 3.75 -15.52 2.14
N GLN A 173 4.46 -16.00 3.16
CA GLN A 173 5.91 -15.85 3.28
C GLN A 173 6.65 -16.69 2.23
N GLU A 174 6.23 -17.94 2.04
CA GLU A 174 6.77 -18.78 0.98
C GLU A 174 6.46 -18.20 -0.41
N LEU A 175 5.25 -17.67 -0.62
CA LEU A 175 4.92 -16.95 -1.85
C LEU A 175 5.87 -15.78 -2.08
N GLU A 176 6.10 -14.92 -1.08
CA GLU A 176 7.01 -13.78 -1.20
C GLU A 176 8.42 -14.19 -1.64
N ASN A 177 8.91 -15.33 -1.17
CA ASN A 177 10.22 -15.88 -1.52
C ASN A 177 10.29 -16.39 -2.98
N HIS A 178 9.16 -16.86 -3.53
CA HIS A 178 9.09 -17.45 -4.88
C HIS A 178 8.58 -16.48 -5.95
N LEU A 179 8.04 -15.32 -5.56
CA LEU A 179 7.53 -14.33 -6.50
C LEU A 179 8.67 -13.72 -7.35
N PRO A 180 8.55 -13.76 -8.71
CA PRO A 180 9.57 -13.20 -9.58
C PRO A 180 9.63 -11.67 -9.50
N ASP A 181 10.74 -11.08 -9.93
CA ASP A 181 10.95 -9.63 -9.85
C ASP A 181 9.97 -8.83 -10.75
N ASN A 182 9.46 -9.44 -11.82
CA ASN A 182 8.46 -8.86 -12.72
C ASN A 182 7.00 -9.19 -12.32
N ALA A 183 6.76 -9.62 -11.07
CA ALA A 183 5.43 -9.99 -10.61
C ALA A 183 4.47 -8.79 -10.50
N ILE A 184 3.23 -8.96 -10.94
CA ILE A 184 2.09 -8.09 -10.63
C ILE A 184 1.14 -8.87 -9.73
N LEU A 185 0.84 -8.32 -8.57
CA LEU A 185 0.00 -8.94 -7.56
C LEU A 185 -1.37 -8.29 -7.52
N ILE A 186 -2.41 -9.11 -7.51
CA ILE A 186 -3.81 -8.66 -7.43
C ILE A 186 -4.43 -9.31 -6.20
N GLY A 187 -4.84 -8.51 -5.22
CA GLY A 187 -5.55 -9.00 -4.04
C GLY A 187 -7.06 -8.85 -4.20
N ASP A 188 -7.81 -9.94 -4.03
CA ASP A 188 -9.28 -9.93 -4.06
C ASP A 188 -9.86 -10.89 -3.01
N GLY A 189 -10.43 -10.33 -1.93
CA GLY A 189 -10.87 -11.11 -0.77
C GLY A 189 -10.78 -10.35 0.55
N GLY A 190 -10.98 -11.08 1.64
CA GLY A 190 -10.96 -10.58 3.01
C GLY A 190 -9.65 -10.89 3.74
N ASP A 191 -9.74 -11.65 4.84
CA ASP A 191 -8.64 -11.91 5.78
C ASP A 191 -7.36 -12.45 5.14
N PHE A 192 -7.45 -13.39 4.18
CA PHE A 192 -6.28 -13.92 3.49
C PHE A 192 -5.55 -12.83 2.68
N VAL A 193 -6.31 -11.95 2.01
CA VAL A 193 -5.77 -10.83 1.23
C VAL A 193 -5.27 -9.71 2.13
N ALA A 194 -5.93 -9.44 3.25
CA ALA A 194 -5.44 -8.54 4.28
C ALA A 194 -4.08 -9.02 4.83
N THR A 195 -3.93 -10.34 5.01
CA THR A 195 -2.67 -10.99 5.39
C THR A 195 -1.61 -10.87 4.31
N ALA A 196 -1.98 -11.06 3.05
CA ALA A 196 -1.08 -10.84 1.92
C ALA A 196 -0.59 -9.38 1.90
N ALA A 197 -1.48 -8.42 2.13
CA ALA A 197 -1.17 -7.00 2.07
C ALA A 197 -0.12 -6.53 3.11
N TYR A 198 0.15 -7.26 4.18
CA TYR A 198 1.27 -6.95 5.08
C TYR A 198 2.44 -7.94 4.99
N THR A 199 2.33 -8.98 4.16
CA THR A 199 3.36 -10.02 4.00
C THR A 199 4.13 -9.88 2.68
N VAL A 200 3.43 -9.77 1.55
CA VAL A 200 4.08 -9.69 0.22
C VAL A 200 4.56 -8.27 -0.11
N ARG A 201 5.63 -8.17 -0.90
CA ARG A 201 6.35 -6.90 -1.17
C ARG A 201 6.39 -6.59 -2.67
N PRO A 202 5.41 -5.86 -3.22
CA PRO A 202 5.41 -5.48 -4.63
C PRO A 202 6.73 -4.80 -5.04
N ARG A 203 7.30 -5.22 -6.19
CA ARG A 203 8.69 -4.87 -6.56
C ARG A 203 8.81 -3.54 -7.29
N ALA A 204 7.74 -3.01 -7.88
CA ALA A 204 7.79 -1.80 -8.69
C ALA A 204 6.46 -1.01 -8.66
N PRO A 205 6.42 0.23 -9.18
CA PRO A 205 5.18 0.98 -9.29
C PRO A 205 4.12 0.24 -10.11
N LEU A 206 2.86 0.32 -9.66
CA LEU A 206 1.71 -0.29 -10.34
C LEU A 206 1.82 -1.82 -10.47
N THR A 207 2.46 -2.49 -9.51
CA THR A 207 2.51 -3.97 -9.42
C THR A 207 1.71 -4.53 -8.25
N TRP A 208 0.85 -3.71 -7.63
CA TRP A 208 -0.15 -4.12 -6.66
C TRP A 208 -1.49 -3.51 -7.03
N LEU A 209 -2.50 -4.36 -7.20
CA LEU A 209 -3.88 -3.98 -7.48
C LEU A 209 -4.79 -4.59 -6.41
N ASP A 210 -5.73 -3.81 -5.92
CA ASP A 210 -6.72 -4.23 -4.93
C ASP A 210 -8.04 -3.48 -5.19
N PRO A 211 -9.17 -3.90 -4.62
CA PRO A 211 -10.47 -3.27 -4.86
C PRO A 211 -10.61 -1.83 -4.32
N GLY A 212 -9.57 -1.26 -3.72
CA GLY A 212 -9.55 0.12 -3.27
C GLY A 212 -10.59 0.44 -2.20
N ALA A 213 -11.22 1.60 -2.33
CA ALA A 213 -12.12 2.13 -1.29
C ALA A 213 -13.47 1.40 -1.21
N PHE A 214 -13.93 0.76 -2.29
CA PHE A 214 -15.20 0.04 -2.27
C PHE A 214 -15.08 -1.38 -1.70
N GLY A 215 -13.87 -1.95 -1.67
CA GLY A 215 -13.70 -3.32 -1.18
C GLY A 215 -14.52 -4.35 -1.97
N THR A 216 -14.83 -4.07 -3.23
CA THR A 216 -15.67 -4.92 -4.09
C THR A 216 -14.99 -6.25 -4.34
N LEU A 217 -15.68 -7.34 -4.01
CA LEU A 217 -15.23 -8.71 -4.31
C LEU A 217 -15.48 -9.05 -5.78
N GLY A 218 -14.59 -9.84 -6.37
CA GLY A 218 -14.70 -10.31 -7.76
C GLY A 218 -13.94 -9.47 -8.78
N VAL A 219 -13.15 -8.49 -8.34
CA VAL A 219 -12.30 -7.66 -9.22
C VAL A 219 -11.11 -8.44 -9.80
N GLY A 220 -10.72 -9.55 -9.17
CA GLY A 220 -9.44 -10.23 -9.38
C GLY A 220 -9.17 -10.59 -10.84
N ALA A 221 -10.09 -11.31 -11.48
CA ALA A 221 -9.87 -11.81 -12.83
C ALA A 221 -9.87 -10.69 -13.88
N GLY A 222 -10.77 -9.72 -13.74
CA GLY A 222 -10.81 -8.55 -14.62
C GLY A 222 -9.54 -7.71 -14.53
N PHE A 223 -9.02 -7.50 -13.31
CA PHE A 223 -7.75 -6.82 -13.10
C PHE A 223 -6.58 -7.62 -13.67
N ALA A 224 -6.59 -8.95 -13.54
CA ALA A 224 -5.55 -9.83 -14.08
C ALA A 224 -5.51 -9.80 -15.60
N LEU A 225 -6.69 -9.84 -16.24
CA LEU A 225 -6.84 -9.69 -17.67
C LEU A 225 -6.23 -8.36 -18.15
N GLY A 226 -6.66 -7.24 -17.55
CA GLY A 226 -6.15 -5.91 -17.90
C GLY A 226 -4.64 -5.78 -17.69
N ALA A 227 -4.14 -6.24 -16.54
CA ALA A 227 -2.71 -6.19 -16.23
C ALA A 227 -1.87 -6.99 -17.24
N LYS A 228 -2.31 -8.20 -17.60
CA LYS A 228 -1.59 -9.06 -18.54
C LYS A 228 -1.62 -8.53 -19.96
N LEU A 229 -2.73 -7.92 -20.40
CA LEU A 229 -2.81 -7.31 -21.73
C LEU A 229 -1.92 -6.06 -21.87
N VAL A 230 -1.81 -5.25 -20.81
CA VAL A 230 -0.96 -4.04 -20.81
C VAL A 230 0.51 -4.38 -20.55
N ARG A 231 0.79 -5.46 -19.81
CA ARG A 231 2.15 -5.94 -19.52
C ARG A 231 2.28 -7.44 -19.85
N PRO A 232 2.37 -7.81 -21.15
CA PRO A 232 2.37 -9.20 -21.59
C PRO A 232 3.47 -10.06 -20.96
N GLU A 233 4.63 -9.47 -20.71
CA GLU A 233 5.80 -10.16 -20.13
C GLU A 233 5.73 -10.31 -18.60
N ALA A 234 4.78 -9.66 -17.92
CA ALA A 234 4.69 -9.72 -16.47
C ALA A 234 4.16 -11.08 -15.99
N SER A 235 4.67 -11.56 -14.86
CA SER A 235 4.09 -12.70 -14.14
C SER A 235 2.90 -12.18 -13.32
N VAL A 236 1.67 -12.50 -13.74
CA VAL A 236 0.46 -11.96 -13.07
C VAL A 236 -0.07 -13.00 -12.09
N TRP A 237 -0.16 -12.60 -10.83
CA TRP A 237 -0.62 -13.43 -9.72
C TRP A 237 -1.88 -12.84 -9.09
N ILE A 238 -2.91 -13.64 -8.95
CA ILE A 238 -4.09 -13.31 -8.16
C ILE A 238 -4.02 -14.02 -6.81
N ILE A 239 -4.21 -13.26 -5.73
CA ILE A 239 -4.33 -13.75 -4.37
C ILE A 239 -5.79 -13.61 -3.98
N TYR A 240 -6.49 -14.73 -3.95
CA TYR A 240 -7.93 -14.82 -3.69
C TYR A 240 -8.24 -15.27 -2.27
N GLY A 241 -9.32 -14.74 -1.70
CA GLY A 241 -10.17 -15.55 -0.82
C GLY A 241 -11.10 -16.44 -1.66
N ASP A 242 -11.40 -17.65 -1.21
CA ASP A 242 -12.33 -18.60 -1.85
C ASP A 242 -13.68 -17.98 -2.23
N GLY A 243 -14.28 -17.19 -1.35
CA GLY A 243 -15.52 -16.50 -1.65
C GLY A 243 -15.39 -15.47 -2.78
N ALA A 244 -14.30 -14.71 -2.83
CA ALA A 244 -14.04 -13.73 -3.87
C ALA A 244 -13.79 -14.39 -5.24
N LEU A 245 -13.09 -15.53 -5.24
CA LEU A 245 -12.93 -16.37 -6.42
C LEU A 245 -14.29 -16.76 -7.01
N GLY A 246 -15.29 -17.07 -6.18
CA GLY A 246 -16.63 -17.44 -6.63
C GLY A 246 -17.27 -16.45 -7.62
N TYR A 247 -16.96 -15.15 -7.50
CA TYR A 247 -17.44 -14.12 -8.43
C TYR A 247 -16.70 -14.08 -9.78
N SER A 248 -15.48 -14.62 -9.84
CA SER A 248 -14.57 -14.44 -10.98
C SER A 248 -14.03 -15.75 -11.57
N ILE A 249 -14.39 -16.91 -11.01
CA ILE A 249 -13.90 -18.23 -11.43
C ILE A 249 -14.24 -18.55 -12.90
N MET A 250 -15.36 -18.03 -13.41
CA MET A 250 -15.77 -18.25 -14.80
C MET A 250 -14.80 -17.60 -15.81
N GLU A 251 -14.03 -16.58 -15.40
CA GLU A 251 -13.04 -15.93 -16.28
C GLU A 251 -11.82 -16.80 -16.59
N TYR A 252 -11.65 -17.95 -15.91
CA TYR A 252 -10.62 -18.91 -16.33
C TYR A 252 -10.91 -19.47 -17.72
N ASP A 253 -12.18 -19.57 -18.13
CA ASP A 253 -12.54 -19.85 -19.52
C ASP A 253 -11.98 -18.77 -20.46
N THR A 254 -12.13 -17.49 -20.11
CA THR A 254 -11.52 -16.37 -20.85
C THR A 254 -10.00 -16.50 -20.91
N PHE A 255 -9.33 -16.77 -19.79
CA PHE A 255 -7.88 -16.95 -19.75
C PHE A 255 -7.41 -18.07 -20.69
N VAL A 256 -8.09 -19.21 -20.68
CA VAL A 256 -7.76 -20.36 -21.54
C VAL A 256 -8.02 -20.04 -23.02
N ARG A 257 -9.22 -19.55 -23.36
CA ARG A 257 -9.58 -19.21 -24.76
C ARG A 257 -8.63 -18.21 -25.39
N HIS A 258 -8.19 -17.23 -24.63
CA HIS A 258 -7.28 -16.18 -25.11
C HIS A 258 -5.80 -16.47 -24.85
N LYS A 259 -5.46 -17.64 -24.29
CA LYS A 259 -4.08 -18.05 -23.96
C LYS A 259 -3.35 -17.02 -23.09
N ILE A 260 -4.05 -16.52 -22.08
CA ILE A 260 -3.55 -15.50 -21.15
C ILE A 260 -3.08 -16.21 -19.88
N PRO A 261 -1.76 -16.37 -19.66
CA PRO A 261 -1.27 -17.12 -18.51
C PRO A 261 -1.37 -16.26 -17.25
N ILE A 262 -2.24 -16.69 -16.33
CA ILE A 262 -2.46 -16.11 -15.02
C ILE A 262 -2.22 -17.20 -13.97
N ILE A 263 -1.58 -16.84 -12.87
CA ILE A 263 -1.38 -17.72 -11.72
C ILE A 263 -2.30 -17.23 -10.60
N SER A 264 -2.93 -18.15 -9.88
CA SER A 264 -3.79 -17.79 -8.76
C SER A 264 -3.53 -18.66 -7.56
N ILE A 265 -3.55 -18.02 -6.38
CA ILE A 265 -3.48 -18.67 -5.08
C ILE A 265 -4.76 -18.35 -4.35
N VAL A 266 -5.43 -19.39 -3.86
CA VAL A 266 -6.74 -19.27 -3.21
C VAL A 266 -6.58 -19.68 -1.76
N GLY A 267 -6.73 -18.72 -0.84
CA GLY A 267 -6.92 -19.00 0.56
C GLY A 267 -8.33 -19.55 0.76
N ASN A 268 -8.42 -20.86 0.97
CA ASN A 268 -9.69 -21.58 1.12
C ASN A 268 -9.88 -22.03 2.56
N ASP A 269 -10.69 -21.29 3.30
CA ASP A 269 -11.15 -21.63 4.65
C ASP A 269 -12.65 -22.00 4.65
N ALA A 270 -13.25 -22.16 3.47
CA ALA A 270 -14.66 -22.45 3.24
C ALA A 270 -15.62 -21.46 3.94
N CYS A 271 -15.19 -20.21 4.16
CA CYS A 271 -15.95 -19.26 4.97
C CYS A 271 -15.75 -17.80 4.53
N TRP A 272 -16.80 -17.01 4.74
CA TRP A 272 -16.68 -15.54 4.73
C TRP A 272 -16.19 -15.04 6.10
N ASN A 273 -14.99 -15.45 6.50
CA ASN A 273 -14.49 -15.31 7.88
C ASN A 273 -14.49 -13.88 8.43
N GLN A 274 -14.23 -12.88 7.58
CA GLN A 274 -14.26 -11.48 8.00
C GLN A 274 -15.67 -10.99 8.37
N ILE A 275 -16.71 -11.66 7.87
CA ILE A 275 -18.13 -11.34 8.12
C ILE A 275 -18.72 -12.24 9.22
N ALA A 276 -18.27 -13.49 9.32
CA ALA A 276 -18.82 -14.48 10.25
C ALA A 276 -18.43 -14.27 11.73
N ARG A 277 -17.49 -13.36 12.02
CA ARG A 277 -16.96 -13.08 13.37
C ARG A 277 -17.79 -12.09 14.17
#